data_AF-A0A534GBJ5-F1
#
_entry.id   AF-A0A534GBJ5-F1
#
_cell.length_a   1.000
_cell.length_b   1.000
_cell.length_c   1.000
_cell.angle_alpha   90.00
_cell.angle_beta   90.00
_cell.angle_gamma   90.00
#
_symmetry.space_group_name_H-M   'P 1'
#
loop_
_entity.id
_entity.type
_entity.pdbx_description
1 polymer ?
#
loop_
_entity_poly.entity_id
_entity_poly.type
_entity_poly.pdbx_seq_one_letter_code
_entity_poly.pdbx_strand_id
1 'polypeptide(L)'
;MQRREFLEAIAGTSGWVAALSLLPLPDRAAFAQGVHARAKASPGLRTLNREQGALVTSIAEALLPRTETVGATDVGVTRFIDLLLTESMLERDRDRFIAGLAAIDVKSQSLRSTRKSSSCCSRSWIVTRHHRSRRRPRPPPSPGSP
;
A
#
# COMPACT_ATOMS: atom_id res chain seq x y z
N MET A 1 14.60 4.63 36.36
CA MET A 1 13.97 3.30 36.23
C MET A 1 13.29 3.07 34.87
N GLN A 2 13.05 4.10 34.04
CA GLN A 2 12.30 4.00 32.76
C GLN A 2 12.90 3.16 31.61
N ARG A 3 14.14 2.65 31.71
CA ARG A 3 14.73 1.88 30.58
C ARG A 3 14.30 0.41 30.56
N ARG A 4 14.08 -0.19 31.73
CA ARG A 4 13.70 -1.61 31.83
C ARG A 4 12.23 -1.82 31.51
N GLU A 5 11.36 -0.97 32.04
CA GLU A 5 9.92 -0.97 31.71
C GLU A 5 9.65 -0.73 30.23
N PHE A 6 10.44 0.12 29.58
CA PHE A 6 10.34 0.35 28.13
C PHE A 6 10.78 -0.87 27.31
N LEU A 7 11.82 -1.59 27.75
CA LEU A 7 12.26 -2.83 27.11
C LEU A 7 11.25 -3.98 27.32
N GLU A 8 10.62 -4.08 28.50
CA GLU A 8 9.55 -5.05 28.76
C GLU A 8 8.27 -4.74 27.96
N ALA A 9 7.89 -3.47 27.81
CA ALA A 9 6.73 -3.06 27.02
C ALA A 9 6.92 -3.31 25.51
N ILE A 10 8.13 -3.07 24.97
CA ILE A 10 8.45 -3.38 23.57
C ILE A 10 8.52 -4.90 23.35
N ALA A 11 9.07 -5.66 24.29
CA ALA A 11 9.11 -7.12 24.20
C ALA A 11 7.70 -7.76 24.21
N GLY A 12 6.78 -7.22 25.01
CA GLY A 12 5.39 -7.69 25.06
C GLY A 12 4.58 -7.42 23.78
N THR A 13 4.85 -6.29 23.10
CA THR A 13 4.11 -5.88 21.89
C THR A 13 4.67 -6.50 20.60
N SER A 14 5.98 -6.68 20.49
CA SER A 14 6.61 -7.33 19.33
C SER A 14 6.47 -8.86 19.33
N GLY A 15 6.29 -9.48 20.51
CA GLY A 15 6.00 -10.90 20.64
C GLY A 15 4.66 -11.32 20.03
N TRP A 16 3.65 -10.44 20.03
CA TRP A 16 2.30 -10.78 19.54
C TRP A 16 2.23 -10.96 18.02
N VAL A 17 3.04 -10.20 17.27
CA VAL A 17 3.12 -10.31 15.79
C VAL A 17 3.88 -11.58 15.37
N ALA A 18 4.93 -11.94 16.11
CA ALA A 18 5.63 -13.19 15.91
C ALA A 18 4.78 -14.39 16.33
N ALA A 19 4.04 -14.29 17.44
CA ALA A 19 3.08 -15.29 17.90
C ALA A 19 1.97 -15.53 16.86
N LEU A 20 1.42 -14.47 16.24
CA LEU A 20 0.47 -14.61 15.14
C LEU A 20 1.06 -15.36 13.94
N SER A 21 2.37 -15.23 13.72
CA SER A 21 3.08 -15.94 12.64
C SER A 21 3.32 -17.42 12.94
N LEU A 22 3.28 -17.82 14.23
CA LEU A 22 3.43 -19.18 14.71
C LEU A 22 2.09 -19.94 14.81
N LEU A 23 0.94 -19.26 14.64
CA LEU A 23 -0.35 -19.93 14.61
C LEU A 23 -0.54 -20.78 13.33
N PRO A 24 -1.32 -21.87 13.40
CA PRO A 24 -1.70 -22.65 12.23
C PRO A 24 -2.37 -21.76 11.18
N LEU A 25 -2.06 -21.99 9.90
CA LEU A 25 -2.67 -21.30 8.75
C LEU A 25 -4.21 -21.14 8.82
N PRO A 26 -5.02 -22.15 9.22
CA PRO A 26 -6.47 -21.98 9.31
C PRO A 26 -6.90 -20.95 10.37
N ASP A 27 -6.23 -20.90 11.52
CA ASP A 27 -6.55 -19.93 12.58
C ASP A 27 -6.17 -18.50 12.18
N ARG A 28 -5.08 -18.34 11.42
CA ARG A 28 -4.70 -17.03 10.85
C ARG A 28 -5.72 -16.54 9.84
N ALA A 29 -6.23 -17.43 8.99
CA ALA A 29 -7.27 -17.11 8.03
C ALA A 29 -8.60 -16.78 8.71
N ALA A 30 -9.00 -17.56 9.72
CA ALA A 30 -10.21 -17.29 10.51
C ALA A 30 -10.13 -15.96 11.26
N PHE A 31 -8.97 -15.65 11.85
CA PHE A 31 -8.72 -14.34 12.46
C PHE A 31 -8.83 -13.21 11.44
N ALA A 32 -8.15 -13.33 10.29
CA ALA A 32 -8.20 -12.33 9.22
C ALA A 32 -9.62 -12.11 8.70
N GLN A 33 -10.38 -13.20 8.48
CA GLN A 33 -11.79 -13.15 8.08
C GLN A 33 -12.67 -12.50 9.16
N GLY A 34 -12.44 -12.79 10.44
CA GLY A 34 -13.16 -12.17 11.56
C GLY A 34 -12.93 -10.66 11.65
N VAL A 35 -11.68 -10.21 11.48
CA VAL A 35 -11.37 -8.77 11.44
C VAL A 35 -11.98 -8.13 10.19
N HIS A 36 -11.91 -8.78 9.02
CA HIS A 36 -12.55 -8.29 7.80
C HIS A 36 -14.09 -8.20 7.93
N ALA A 37 -14.73 -9.16 8.59
CA ALA A 37 -16.17 -9.14 8.83
C ALA A 37 -16.59 -7.98 9.74
N ARG A 38 -15.83 -7.72 10.82
CA ARG A 38 -16.05 -6.55 11.69
C ARG A 38 -15.80 -5.24 10.97
N ALA A 39 -14.74 -5.18 10.15
CA ALA A 39 -14.51 -4.06 9.25
C ALA A 39 -15.73 -3.82 8.38
N LYS A 40 -16.28 -4.84 7.72
CA LYS A 40 -17.50 -4.72 6.90
C LYS A 40 -18.78 -4.41 7.68
N ALA A 41 -18.79 -4.48 9.02
CA ALA A 41 -19.95 -4.20 9.87
C ALA A 41 -19.94 -2.80 10.55
N SER A 42 -18.78 -2.15 10.75
CA SER A 42 -18.69 -0.82 11.41
C SER A 42 -19.31 0.37 10.63
N PRO A 43 -20.33 1.09 11.11
CA PRO A 43 -21.22 1.97 10.32
C PRO A 43 -20.63 3.30 9.78
N GLY A 44 -19.34 3.38 9.49
CA GLY A 44 -18.69 4.56 8.91
C GLY A 44 -17.19 4.57 9.16
N LEU A 45 -16.48 5.54 8.58
CA LEU A 45 -15.09 5.83 8.95
C LEU A 45 -15.09 6.51 10.32
N ARG A 46 -14.30 5.99 11.26
CA ARG A 46 -14.19 6.47 12.64
C ARG A 46 -13.02 7.42 12.84
N THR A 47 -11.88 7.12 12.22
CA THR A 47 -10.63 7.87 12.37
C THR A 47 -10.35 8.74 11.15
N LEU A 48 -10.60 8.21 9.95
CA LEU A 48 -10.36 8.94 8.71
C LEU A 48 -11.52 9.86 8.35
N ASN A 49 -11.22 11.07 7.88
CA ASN A 49 -12.23 11.94 7.28
C ASN A 49 -12.61 11.45 5.86
N ARG A 50 -13.67 12.02 5.27
CA ARG A 50 -14.19 11.58 3.96
C ARG A 50 -13.17 11.73 2.82
N GLU A 51 -12.39 12.81 2.82
CA GLU A 51 -11.38 13.06 1.78
C GLU A 51 -10.18 12.11 1.90
N GLN A 52 -9.70 11.89 3.12
CA GLN A 52 -8.65 10.93 3.43
C GLN A 52 -9.09 9.50 3.10
N GLY A 53 -10.34 9.14 3.41
CA GLY A 53 -10.92 7.85 3.04
C GLY A 53 -10.98 7.64 1.52
N ALA A 54 -11.33 8.69 0.75
CA ALA A 54 -11.30 8.64 -0.71
C ALA A 54 -9.87 8.49 -1.26
N LEU A 55 -8.89 9.19 -0.66
CA LEU A 55 -7.48 9.07 -1.01
C LEU A 55 -6.95 7.65 -0.74
N VAL A 56 -7.21 7.10 0.44
CA VAL A 56 -6.83 5.72 0.79
C VAL A 56 -7.49 4.72 -0.15
N THR A 57 -8.76 4.93 -0.52
CA THR A 57 -9.46 4.06 -1.49
C THR A 57 -8.78 4.10 -2.86
N SER A 58 -8.44 5.30 -3.35
CA SER A 58 -7.71 5.48 -4.61
C SER A 58 -6.33 4.81 -4.60
N ILE A 59 -5.59 4.95 -3.49
CA ILE A 59 -4.30 4.27 -3.29
C ILE A 59 -4.49 2.76 -3.26
N ALA A 60 -5.47 2.26 -2.52
CA ALA A 60 -5.74 0.84 -2.40
C ALA A 60 -6.14 0.21 -3.74
N GLU A 61 -6.97 0.89 -4.53
CA GLU A 61 -7.36 0.45 -5.87
C GLU A 61 -6.19 0.49 -6.86
N ALA A 62 -5.26 1.45 -6.70
CA ALA A 62 -4.03 1.48 -7.50
C ALA A 62 -3.07 0.33 -7.14
N LEU A 63 -3.06 -0.12 -5.88
CA LEU A 63 -2.23 -1.23 -5.41
C LEU A 63 -2.85 -2.61 -5.71
N LEU A 64 -4.16 -2.74 -5.53
CA LEU A 64 -4.93 -3.95 -5.78
C LEU A 64 -6.05 -3.62 -6.78
N PRO A 65 -5.69 -3.44 -8.07
CA PRO A 65 -6.66 -3.19 -9.10
C PRO A 65 -7.55 -4.42 -9.28
N ARG A 66 -8.83 -4.18 -9.55
CA ARG A 66 -9.77 -5.23 -9.95
C ARG A 66 -9.26 -5.90 -11.24
N THR A 67 -8.75 -7.11 -11.11
CA THR A 67 -8.23 -7.93 -12.23
C THR A 67 -8.98 -9.26 -12.24
N GLU A 68 -8.30 -10.40 -12.23
CA GLU A 68 -8.93 -11.72 -12.08
C GLU A 68 -9.41 -11.97 -10.64
N THR A 69 -9.01 -11.12 -9.70
CA THR A 69 -9.49 -11.08 -8.32
C THR A 69 -10.29 -9.81 -8.04
N VAL A 70 -11.16 -9.87 -7.03
CA VAL A 70 -11.96 -8.72 -6.55
C VAL A 70 -11.06 -7.55 -6.14
N GLY A 71 -11.48 -6.32 -6.45
CA GLY A 71 -10.66 -5.12 -6.22
C GLY A 71 -10.62 -4.69 -4.75
N ALA A 72 -9.70 -3.79 -4.41
CA ALA A 72 -9.57 -3.26 -3.03
C ALA A 72 -10.87 -2.70 -2.47
N THR A 73 -11.66 -2.03 -3.32
CA THR A 73 -12.94 -1.44 -2.93
C THR A 73 -13.98 -2.50 -2.58
N ASP A 74 -14.01 -3.61 -3.33
CA ASP A 74 -14.95 -4.71 -3.13
C ASP A 74 -14.70 -5.47 -1.82
N VAL A 75 -13.42 -5.57 -1.43
CA VAL A 75 -12.98 -6.22 -0.19
C VAL A 75 -13.10 -5.29 1.03
N GLY A 76 -13.36 -3.99 0.81
CA GLY A 76 -13.53 -3.02 1.90
C GLY A 76 -12.23 -2.67 2.60
N VAL A 77 -11.10 -2.64 1.88
CA VAL A 77 -9.75 -2.37 2.42
C VAL A 77 -9.70 -1.04 3.19
N THR A 78 -10.33 0.02 2.66
CA THR A 78 -10.37 1.34 3.32
C THR A 78 -10.96 1.27 4.73
N ARG A 79 -12.01 0.46 4.92
CA ARG A 79 -12.70 0.32 6.20
C ARG A 79 -11.92 -0.56 7.17
N PHE A 80 -11.21 -1.56 6.66
CA PHE A 80 -10.26 -2.34 7.44
C PHE A 80 -9.12 -1.47 7.97
N ILE A 81 -8.54 -0.61 7.12
CA ILE A 81 -7.50 0.34 7.53
C ILE A 81 -8.03 1.29 8.61
N ASP A 82 -9.24 1.83 8.44
CA ASP A 82 -9.84 2.72 9.44
C ASP A 82 -10.06 2.02 10.80
N LEU A 83 -10.53 0.76 10.81
CA LEU A 83 -10.60 -0.01 12.05
C LEU A 83 -9.22 -0.28 12.66
N LEU A 84 -8.23 -0.63 11.85
CA LEU A 84 -6.87 -0.87 12.32
C LEU A 84 -6.28 0.38 13.00
N LEU A 85 -6.48 1.55 12.38
CA LEU A 85 -6.07 2.83 12.97
C LEU A 85 -6.82 3.12 14.27
N THR A 86 -8.09 2.75 14.34
CA THR A 86 -8.97 3.03 15.49
C THR A 86 -8.66 2.13 16.68
N GLU A 87 -8.52 0.82 16.45
CA GLU A 87 -8.52 -0.20 17.51
C GLU A 87 -7.12 -0.72 17.85
N SER A 88 -6.15 -0.63 16.94
CA SER A 88 -4.86 -1.31 17.09
C SER A 88 -3.64 -0.39 17.08
N MET A 89 -3.77 0.86 16.61
CA MET A 89 -2.65 1.82 16.61
C MET A 89 -2.66 2.76 17.82
N LEU A 90 -1.45 3.03 18.32
CA LEU A 90 -1.18 4.09 19.28
C LEU A 90 -1.44 5.45 18.62
N GLU A 91 -1.89 6.44 19.41
CA GLU A 91 -2.25 7.78 18.93
C GLU A 91 -1.10 8.48 18.18
N ARG A 92 0.13 8.36 18.69
CA ARG A 92 1.32 8.94 18.04
C ARG A 92 1.58 8.38 16.64
N ASP A 93 1.36 7.08 16.46
CA ASP A 93 1.56 6.42 15.17
C ASP A 93 0.42 6.73 14.20
N ARG A 94 -0.80 6.87 14.73
CA ARG A 94 -1.97 7.34 13.98
C ARG A 94 -1.75 8.75 13.43
N ASP A 95 -1.26 9.68 14.24
CA ASP A 95 -1.00 11.06 13.80
C ASP A 95 0.08 11.11 12.72
N ARG A 96 1.14 10.30 12.87
CA ARG A 96 2.18 10.16 11.86
C ARG A 96 1.62 9.60 10.55
N PHE A 97 0.71 8.64 10.62
CA PHE A 97 0.05 8.09 9.43
C PHE A 97 -0.80 9.15 8.71
N ILE A 98 -1.60 9.92 9.46
CA ILE A 98 -2.42 11.02 8.91
C ILE A 98 -1.54 12.10 8.27
N ALA A 99 -0.44 12.48 8.93
CA ALA A 99 0.52 13.44 8.37
C ALA A 99 1.16 12.90 7.07
N GLY A 100 1.47 11.60 7.03
CA GLY A 100 1.97 10.93 5.83
C GLY A 100 0.96 10.96 4.67
N LEU A 101 -0.32 10.73 4.94
CA LEU A 101 -1.38 10.83 3.93
C LEU A 101 -1.48 12.24 3.34
N ALA A 102 -1.42 13.27 4.18
CA ALA A 102 -1.43 14.66 3.73
C ALA A 102 -0.23 14.99 2.82
N ALA A 103 0.97 14.51 3.17
CA ALA A 103 2.16 14.70 2.35
C ALA A 103 2.06 14.01 0.97
N ILE A 104 1.47 12.82 0.91
CA ILE A 104 1.22 12.10 -0.34
C ILE A 104 0.23 12.86 -1.21
N ASP A 105 -0.84 13.41 -0.62
CA ASP A 105 -1.83 14.17 -1.37
C ASP A 105 -1.24 15.43 -2.00
N VAL A 106 -0.49 16.23 -1.21
CA VAL A 106 0.22 17.42 -1.71
C VAL A 106 1.18 17.06 -2.86
N LYS A 107 1.92 15.95 -2.72
CA LYS A 107 2.83 15.48 -3.76
C LYS A 107 2.08 15.01 -5.03
N SER A 108 0.94 14.35 -4.88
CA SER A 108 0.09 13.93 -5.99
C SER A 108 -0.44 15.15 -6.77
N GLN A 109 -0.86 16.19 -6.05
CA GLN A 109 -1.34 17.44 -6.65
C GLN A 109 -0.22 18.19 -7.40
N SER A 110 0.99 18.24 -6.86
CA SER A 110 2.14 18.89 -7.53
C SER A 110 2.62 18.13 -8.78
N LEU A 111 2.58 16.80 -8.75
CA LEU A 111 2.85 15.98 -9.94
C LEU A 111 1.74 16.14 -11.00
N ARG A 112 0.49 16.32 -10.58
CA ARG A 112 -0.63 16.58 -11.49
C ARG A 112 -0.51 17.94 -12.18
N SER A 113 -0.13 18.99 -11.47
CA SER A 113 0.04 20.33 -12.05
C SER A 113 1.19 20.38 -13.07
N THR A 114 2.31 19.74 -12.75
CA THR A 114 3.47 19.62 -13.67
C THR A 114 3.17 18.77 -14.91
N ARG A 115 2.36 17.70 -14.78
CA ARG A 115 1.92 16.87 -15.93
C ARG A 115 0.93 17.60 -16.84
N LYS A 116 0.04 18.44 -16.29
CA LYS A 116 -0.91 19.23 -17.08
C LYS A 116 -0.17 20.19 -18.01
N SER A 117 0.90 20.82 -17.49
CA SER A 117 1.79 21.69 -18.27
C SER A 117 2.56 20.95 -19.37
N SER A 118 3.10 19.76 -19.10
CA SER A 118 3.88 18.99 -20.10
C SER A 118 3.02 18.27 -21.15
N SER A 119 1.76 17.94 -20.83
CA SER A 119 0.87 17.24 -21.78
C SER A 119 0.38 18.13 -22.94
N CYS A 120 0.43 19.47 -22.79
CA CYS A 120 0.03 20.38 -23.86
C CYS A 120 1.04 20.39 -25.03
N CYS A 121 2.31 20.01 -24.79
CA CYS A 121 3.38 20.02 -25.80
C CYS A 121 3.79 18.61 -26.30
N SER A 122 3.17 17.54 -25.81
CA SER A 122 3.69 16.17 -26.01
C SER A 122 2.57 15.15 -26.27
N ARG A 123 1.82 15.34 -27.36
CA ARG A 123 0.75 14.40 -27.80
C ARG A 123 1.12 13.59 -29.06
N SER A 124 2.39 13.21 -29.24
CA SER A 124 2.76 12.40 -30.42
C SER A 124 3.77 11.26 -30.19
N TRP A 125 4.68 11.33 -29.21
CA TRP A 125 5.86 10.43 -29.26
C TRP A 125 5.80 9.15 -28.40
N ILE A 126 4.75 8.90 -27.60
CA ILE A 126 4.77 7.82 -26.58
C ILE A 126 4.59 6.38 -27.11
N VAL A 127 4.14 6.16 -28.35
CA VAL A 127 3.99 4.79 -28.88
C VAL A 127 5.29 4.17 -29.40
N THR A 128 6.38 4.93 -29.62
CA THR A 128 7.54 4.41 -30.36
C THR A 128 8.74 3.94 -29.52
N ARG A 129 8.71 4.01 -28.18
CA ARG A 129 9.94 3.77 -27.38
C ARG A 129 10.09 2.42 -26.71
N HIS A 130 9.05 1.57 -26.61
CA HIS A 130 9.14 0.38 -25.75
C HIS A 130 9.59 -0.93 -26.41
N HIS A 131 9.72 -1.01 -27.74
CA HIS A 131 10.05 -2.27 -28.45
C HIS A 131 11.53 -2.42 -28.88
N ARG A 132 12.41 -1.44 -28.61
CA ARG A 132 13.81 -1.42 -29.11
C ARG A 132 14.87 -1.98 -28.14
N SER A 133 14.48 -2.67 -27.06
CA SER A 133 15.45 -3.22 -26.08
C SER A 133 15.72 -4.73 -26.19
N ARG A 134 15.07 -5.46 -27.11
CA ARG A 134 15.21 -6.95 -27.21
C ARG A 134 16.04 -7.49 -28.39
N ARG A 135 16.75 -6.67 -29.17
CA ARG A 135 17.65 -7.18 -30.23
C ARG A 135 19.04 -6.55 -30.11
N ARG A 136 19.90 -7.11 -29.26
CA ARG A 136 21.34 -7.01 -29.48
C ARG A 136 21.72 -8.05 -30.55
N PRO A 137 22.41 -7.68 -31.64
CA PRO A 137 22.94 -8.65 -32.58
C PRO A 137 24.04 -9.50 -31.89
N ARG A 138 24.07 -10.81 -32.17
CA ARG A 138 25.13 -11.72 -31.68
C ARG A 138 26.46 -11.34 -32.35
N PRO A 139 27.60 -11.42 -31.63
CA PRO A 139 28.91 -11.22 -32.23
C PRO A 139 29.22 -12.35 -33.24
N PRO A 140 29.98 -12.07 -34.32
CA PRO A 140 30.34 -13.07 -35.32
C PRO A 140 31.29 -14.14 -34.76
N PRO A 141 31.29 -15.37 -35.31
CA PRO A 141 32.20 -16.41 -34.89
C PRO A 141 33.64 -16.08 -35.29
N SER A 142 34.58 -16.41 -34.39
CA SER A 142 36.03 -16.27 -34.58
C SER A 142 36.54 -17.15 -35.72
N PRO A 143 37.44 -16.66 -36.58
CA PRO A 143 38.05 -17.48 -37.63
C PRO A 143 38.96 -18.54 -37.01
N GLY A 144 38.79 -19.78 -37.47
CA GLY A 144 39.61 -20.92 -37.06
C GLY A 144 41.08 -20.73 -37.38
N SER A 145 41.93 -21.11 -36.43
CA SER A 145 43.37 -21.23 -36.61
C SER A 145 43.71 -22.44 -37.49
N PRO A 146 44.78 -22.38 -38.29
CA PRO A 146 45.19 -23.46 -39.21
C PRO A 146 45.68 -24.72 -38.51
#